data_AF-A0A068NL16-F1
#
_entry.id   AF-A0A068NL16-F1
#
_cell.length_a   1.000
_cell.length_b   1.000
_cell.length_c   1.000
_cell.angle_alpha   90.00
_cell.angle_beta   90.00
_cell.angle_gamma   90.00
#
_symmetry.space_group_name_H-M   'P 1'
#
loop_
_entity.id
_entity.type
_entity.pdbx_description
1 polymer ?
#
loop_
_entity_poly.entity_id
_entity_poly.type
_entity_poly.pdbx_seq_one_letter_code
_entity_poly.pdbx_strand_id
1 'polypeptide(L)'
;MRTAIVSAVVLILAFILTARATCSNREIVPFLGKWSGGFEVESIRDGADTPQERERYRLQGYVQVYATRRSFKMHLQGEQEDLDLAGFWTFRGQRLTLKVSEIKIDDHGGADARNPNQKFISPEELNGAYSKPIVLDLSPDKKQYTGLLIGMGKLIGRHRFVKDSF
;
A
#
# COMPACT_ATOMS: atom_id res chain seq x y z
N MET A 1 14.28 -3.54 73.17
CA MET A 1 13.15 -2.92 72.42
C MET A 1 13.76 -2.31 71.17
N ARG A 2 13.73 -3.02 70.04
CA ARG A 2 12.73 -2.96 68.96
C ARG A 2 12.62 -1.57 68.29
N THR A 3 12.91 -1.60 66.98
CA THR A 3 12.35 -0.81 65.85
C THR A 3 12.67 0.67 65.72
N ALA A 4 13.42 1.04 64.66
CA ALA A 4 12.89 1.90 63.60
C ALA A 4 13.79 1.96 62.34
N ILE A 5 13.26 1.36 61.25
CA ILE A 5 13.12 1.96 59.91
C ILE A 5 14.39 2.11 59.06
N VAL A 6 14.71 0.99 58.45
CA VAL A 6 15.34 0.84 57.13
C VAL A 6 14.39 1.44 56.07
N SER A 7 14.52 2.71 55.70
CA SER A 7 13.82 3.28 54.54
C SER A 7 14.50 4.57 54.08
N ALA A 8 15.43 4.47 53.13
CA ALA A 8 15.78 5.61 52.26
C ALA A 8 16.65 5.20 51.06
N VAL A 9 17.53 4.21 51.21
CA VAL A 9 18.62 4.03 50.23
C VAL A 9 18.29 3.01 49.13
N VAL A 10 17.28 2.16 49.31
CA VAL A 10 16.94 1.10 48.33
C VAL A 10 16.05 1.60 47.18
N LEU A 11 15.47 2.80 47.27
CA LEU A 11 14.49 3.25 46.28
C LEU A 11 15.08 3.96 45.04
N ILE A 12 16.36 4.38 45.08
CA ILE A 12 16.96 5.17 43.98
C ILE A 12 17.65 4.27 42.94
N LEU A 13 18.12 3.08 43.32
CA LEU A 13 18.75 2.13 42.39
C LEU A 13 17.76 1.32 41.54
N ALA A 14 16.48 1.27 41.91
CA ALA A 14 15.45 0.59 41.12
C ALA A 14 14.93 1.43 39.93
N PHE A 15 15.21 2.73 39.88
CA PHE A 15 14.75 3.62 38.81
C PHE A 15 15.74 3.75 37.63
N ILE A 16 16.98 3.28 37.78
CA ILE A 16 18.00 3.37 36.73
C ILE A 16 18.07 2.11 35.84
N LEU A 17 17.39 1.02 36.22
CA LEU A 17 17.47 -0.28 35.54
C LEU A 17 16.24 -0.69 34.71
N THR A 18 15.18 0.11 34.66
CA THR A 18 13.97 -0.20 33.86
C THR A 18 13.81 0.63 32.57
N ALA A 19 14.76 1.52 32.27
CA ALA A 19 14.73 2.34 31.04
C ALA A 19 15.39 1.69 29.81
N ARG A 20 15.54 0.35 29.80
CA ARG A 20 16.00 -0.41 28.61
C ARG A 20 15.04 -1.53 28.20
N ALA A 21 13.74 -1.35 28.46
CA ALA A 21 12.70 -2.11 27.78
C ALA A 21 12.41 -1.49 26.40
N THR A 22 13.26 -1.86 25.44
CA THR A 22 12.80 -2.36 24.13
C THR A 22 11.86 -1.45 23.32
N CYS A 23 12.32 -0.28 22.89
CA CYS A 23 12.01 0.17 21.54
C CYS A 23 13.13 -0.36 20.62
N SER A 24 13.11 -1.67 20.37
CA SER A 24 13.72 -2.16 19.13
C SER A 24 12.91 -1.51 18.02
N ASN A 25 13.42 -0.39 17.49
CA ASN A 25 13.07 0.06 16.16
C ASN A 25 13.30 -1.16 15.29
N ARG A 26 12.22 -1.92 15.01
CA ARG A 26 12.19 -2.86 13.90
C ARG A 26 12.35 -1.97 12.68
N GLU A 27 13.60 -1.68 12.35
CA GLU A 27 13.99 -0.90 11.20
C GLU A 27 13.20 -1.46 10.03
N ILE A 28 12.35 -0.61 9.47
CA ILE A 28 11.51 -0.97 8.34
C ILE A 28 12.47 -0.96 7.15
N VAL A 29 13.12 -2.10 6.91
CA VAL A 29 14.10 -2.22 5.82
C VAL A 29 13.33 -2.43 4.51
N PRO A 30 13.44 -1.52 3.53
CA PRO A 30 12.87 -1.73 2.22
C PRO A 30 13.58 -2.92 1.55
N PHE A 31 12.82 -3.93 1.11
CA PHE A 31 13.39 -5.14 0.51
C PHE A 31 13.67 -4.96 -0.98
N LEU A 32 12.79 -4.27 -1.71
CA LEU A 32 12.94 -4.01 -3.15
C LEU A 32 12.94 -2.52 -3.50
N GLY A 33 12.99 -1.63 -2.50
CA GLY A 33 12.84 -0.19 -2.72
C GLY A 33 11.39 0.22 -3.03
N LYS A 34 11.22 1.49 -3.41
CA LYS A 34 9.96 2.06 -3.91
C LYS A 34 9.90 1.86 -5.43
N TRP A 35 8.72 1.52 -5.92
CA TRP A 35 8.44 1.36 -7.34
C TRP A 35 7.28 2.26 -7.73
N SER A 36 7.53 3.24 -8.61
CA SER A 36 6.53 4.18 -9.08
C SER A 36 5.74 3.64 -10.27
N GLY A 37 4.47 3.98 -10.37
CA GLY A 37 3.59 3.49 -11.44
C GLY A 37 2.14 3.53 -11.01
N GLY A 38 1.38 2.47 -11.26
CA GLY A 38 0.00 2.40 -10.77
C GLY A 38 -0.86 1.42 -11.54
N PHE A 39 -2.15 1.70 -11.68
CA PHE A 39 -3.11 0.92 -12.45
C PHE A 39 -3.36 1.59 -13.80
N GLU A 40 -3.00 0.90 -14.89
CA GLU A 40 -3.19 1.34 -16.27
C GLU A 40 -4.45 0.68 -16.84
N VAL A 41 -5.39 1.50 -17.35
CA VAL A 41 -6.64 1.02 -17.94
C VAL A 41 -6.41 0.65 -19.41
N GLU A 42 -6.70 -0.60 -19.77
CA GLU A 42 -6.55 -1.11 -21.14
C GLU A 42 -7.84 -0.98 -21.94
N SER A 43 -8.99 -1.20 -21.30
CA SER A 43 -10.30 -1.04 -21.93
C SER A 43 -11.41 -0.76 -20.90
N ILE A 44 -12.54 -0.26 -21.40
CA ILE A 44 -13.73 0.08 -20.63
C ILE A 44 -14.90 -0.71 -21.23
N ARG A 45 -15.52 -1.60 -20.43
CA ARG A 45 -16.59 -2.49 -20.93
C ARG A 45 -17.88 -1.74 -21.24
N ASP A 46 -18.18 -0.70 -20.46
CA ASP A 46 -19.43 0.04 -20.55
C ASP A 46 -19.15 1.55 -20.66
N GLY A 47 -19.28 2.10 -21.86
CA GLY A 47 -19.10 3.53 -22.16
C GLY A 47 -18.13 3.79 -23.32
N ALA A 48 -17.63 5.03 -23.39
CA ALA A 48 -16.66 5.42 -24.40
C ALA A 48 -15.26 4.90 -24.04
N ASP A 49 -14.73 3.98 -24.85
CA ASP A 49 -13.39 3.41 -24.68
C ASP A 49 -12.33 4.14 -25.53
N THR A 50 -12.12 5.43 -25.25
CA THR A 50 -11.09 6.23 -25.91
C THR A 50 -9.81 6.30 -25.08
N PRO A 51 -8.62 6.52 -25.68
CA PRO A 51 -7.39 6.70 -24.93
C PRO A 51 -7.48 7.81 -23.88
N GLN A 52 -8.19 8.90 -24.20
CA GLN A 52 -8.43 10.00 -23.28
C GLN A 52 -9.27 9.56 -22.08
N GLU A 53 -10.35 8.80 -22.31
CA GLU A 53 -11.19 8.30 -21.22
C GLU A 53 -10.41 7.31 -20.33
N ARG A 54 -9.60 6.43 -20.91
CA ARG A 54 -8.77 5.48 -20.16
C ARG A 54 -7.76 6.16 -19.25
N GLU A 55 -7.08 7.20 -19.73
CA GLU A 55 -6.07 7.91 -18.93
C GLU A 55 -6.70 8.56 -17.69
N ARG A 56 -7.95 9.01 -17.80
CA ARG A 56 -8.67 9.64 -16.69
C ARG A 56 -9.12 8.69 -15.58
N TYR A 57 -9.23 7.40 -15.88
CA TYR A 57 -9.47 6.34 -14.88
C TYR A 57 -8.17 5.70 -14.39
N ARG A 58 -7.00 6.17 -14.86
CA ARG A 58 -5.71 5.66 -14.40
C ARG A 58 -5.52 6.03 -12.93
N LEU A 59 -5.01 5.07 -12.16
CA LEU A 59 -4.55 5.36 -10.80
C LEU A 59 -3.02 5.41 -10.80
N GLN A 60 -2.43 6.48 -10.29
CA GLN A 60 -0.98 6.68 -10.26
C GLN A 60 -0.46 6.72 -8.82
N GLY A 61 0.77 6.28 -8.59
CA GLY A 61 1.37 6.27 -7.28
C GLY A 61 2.56 5.31 -7.20
N TYR A 62 2.59 4.49 -6.16
CA TYR A 62 3.73 3.60 -5.91
C TYR A 62 3.37 2.35 -5.13
N VAL A 63 4.26 1.36 -5.21
CA VAL A 63 4.31 0.22 -4.30
C VAL A 63 5.67 0.14 -3.62
N GLN A 64 5.67 -0.12 -2.33
CA GLN A 64 6.87 -0.35 -1.53
C GLN A 64 6.72 -1.63 -0.73
N VAL A 65 7.70 -2.52 -0.86
CA VAL A 65 7.74 -3.80 -0.15
C VAL A 65 8.85 -3.81 0.89
N TYR A 66 8.51 -4.31 2.06
CA TYR A 66 9.39 -4.32 3.23
C TYR A 66 9.74 -5.75 3.62
N ALA A 67 11.00 -5.99 3.98
CA ALA A 67 11.44 -7.31 4.45
C ALA A 67 10.80 -7.62 5.82
N THR A 68 10.72 -6.59 6.65
CA THR A 68 10.14 -6.61 7.99
C THR A 68 8.68 -7.08 7.91
N ARG A 69 8.37 -8.21 8.55
CA ARG A 69 7.04 -8.84 8.58
C ARG A 69 6.46 -9.19 7.19
N ARG A 70 7.26 -9.15 6.14
CA ARG A 70 6.83 -9.32 4.74
C ARG A 70 5.64 -8.42 4.38
N SER A 71 5.65 -7.18 4.86
CA SER A 71 4.56 -6.24 4.60
C SER A 71 4.81 -5.42 3.33
N PHE A 72 3.74 -4.92 2.73
CA PHE A 72 3.81 -3.90 1.69
C PHE A 72 2.89 -2.73 2.00
N LYS A 73 3.19 -1.59 1.37
CA LYS A 73 2.30 -0.45 1.25
C LYS A 73 2.20 -0.08 -0.22
N MET A 74 1.02 0.30 -0.67
CA MET A 74 0.77 0.82 -2.00
C MET A 74 -0.13 2.02 -1.86
N HIS A 75 0.23 3.11 -2.52
CA HIS A 75 -0.57 4.32 -2.61
C HIS A 75 -0.89 4.54 -4.06
N LEU A 76 -2.16 4.79 -4.37
CA LEU A 76 -2.68 5.04 -5.71
C LEU A 76 -3.63 6.23 -5.65
N GLN A 77 -3.55 7.11 -6.62
CA GLN A 77 -4.31 8.34 -6.71
C GLN A 77 -4.99 8.40 -8.08
N GLY A 78 -6.31 8.59 -8.06
CA GLY A 78 -7.14 8.90 -9.22
C GLY A 78 -7.38 10.40 -9.36
N GLU A 79 -8.41 10.78 -10.13
CA GLU A 79 -8.79 12.19 -10.26
C GLU A 79 -9.50 12.73 -9.00
N GLN A 80 -10.20 11.88 -8.25
CA GLN A 80 -11.03 12.28 -7.10
C GLN A 80 -10.90 11.36 -5.87
N GLU A 81 -10.12 10.30 -5.99
CA GLU A 81 -9.97 9.30 -4.94
C GLU A 81 -8.50 8.98 -4.72
N ASP A 82 -8.12 8.89 -3.45
CA ASP A 82 -6.86 8.32 -3.03
C ASP A 82 -7.12 6.95 -2.40
N LEU A 83 -6.23 6.01 -2.67
CA LEU A 83 -6.31 4.63 -2.25
C LEU A 83 -4.98 4.23 -1.61
N ASP A 84 -5.04 3.91 -0.32
CA ASP A 84 -3.93 3.30 0.40
C ASP A 84 -4.24 1.82 0.67
N LEU A 85 -3.35 0.95 0.18
CA LEU A 85 -3.41 -0.48 0.41
C LEU A 85 -2.24 -0.91 1.29
N ALA A 86 -2.53 -1.79 2.24
CA ALA A 86 -1.50 -2.48 3.02
C ALA A 86 -1.81 -3.96 3.15
N GLY A 87 -0.76 -4.75 3.34
CA GLY A 87 -0.89 -6.17 3.57
C GLY A 87 0.43 -6.90 3.50
N PHE A 88 0.38 -8.15 3.04
CA PHE A 88 1.52 -9.06 3.03
C PHE A 88 1.95 -9.43 1.63
N TRP A 89 3.22 -9.75 1.45
CA TRP A 89 3.72 -10.21 0.16
C TRP A 89 4.40 -11.58 0.26
N THR A 90 4.41 -12.26 -0.88
CA THR A 90 5.22 -13.45 -1.12
C THR A 90 5.94 -13.31 -2.45
N PHE A 91 7.13 -13.88 -2.55
CA PHE A 91 7.95 -13.82 -3.75
C PHE A 91 8.40 -15.23 -4.13
N ARG A 92 8.16 -15.63 -5.37
CA ARG A 92 8.55 -16.94 -5.91
C ARG A 92 9.10 -16.75 -7.32
N GLY A 93 10.39 -17.06 -7.52
CA GLY A 93 11.07 -16.86 -8.80
C GLY A 93 11.10 -15.37 -9.16
N GLN A 94 10.33 -14.98 -10.18
CA GLN A 94 10.18 -13.59 -10.64
C GLN A 94 8.81 -12.99 -10.29
N ARG A 95 7.98 -13.74 -9.55
CA ARG A 95 6.60 -13.36 -9.26
C ARG A 95 6.46 -12.85 -7.83
N LEU A 96 6.02 -11.60 -7.71
CA LEU A 96 5.60 -10.95 -6.48
C LEU A 96 4.08 -11.04 -6.35
N THR A 97 3.59 -11.61 -5.26
CA THR A 97 2.15 -11.67 -4.97
C THR A 97 1.86 -10.86 -3.72
N LEU A 98 0.98 -9.86 -3.83
CA LEU A 98 0.54 -8.97 -2.77
C LEU A 98 -0.86 -9.40 -2.32
N LYS A 99 -1.00 -9.74 -1.05
CA LYS A 99 -2.29 -10.01 -0.42
C LYS A 99 -2.68 -8.80 0.43
N VAL A 100 -3.64 -8.05 -0.08
CA VAL A 100 -4.21 -6.89 0.61
C VAL A 100 -4.96 -7.36 1.86
N SER A 101 -4.75 -6.68 2.99
CA SER A 101 -5.49 -6.89 4.23
C SER A 101 -6.14 -5.62 4.76
N GLU A 102 -5.69 -4.46 4.30
CA GLU A 102 -6.22 -3.15 4.68
C GLU A 102 -6.35 -2.31 3.42
N ILE A 103 -7.51 -1.66 3.29
CA ILE A 103 -7.85 -0.76 2.19
C ILE A 103 -8.39 0.51 2.84
N LYS A 104 -7.80 1.65 2.52
CA LYS A 104 -8.33 2.99 2.87
C LYS A 104 -8.59 3.74 1.58
N ILE A 105 -9.76 4.34 1.52
CA ILE A 105 -10.22 5.11 0.37
C ILE A 105 -10.61 6.47 0.91
N ASP A 106 -10.01 7.51 0.34
CA ASP A 106 -10.34 8.90 0.61
C ASP A 106 -10.96 9.48 -0.66
N ASP A 107 -12.23 9.90 -0.60
CA ASP A 107 -12.95 10.53 -1.70
C ASP A 107 -13.07 12.06 -1.53
N HIS A 108 -12.14 12.65 -0.77
CA HIS A 108 -11.91 14.10 -0.61
C HIS A 108 -13.15 14.88 -0.16
N GLY A 109 -14.02 14.27 0.66
CA GLY A 109 -15.19 14.93 1.24
C GLY A 109 -16.54 14.30 0.88
N GLY A 110 -16.56 13.08 0.34
CA GLY A 110 -17.79 12.34 0.11
C GLY A 110 -18.51 12.72 -1.18
N ALA A 111 -19.71 12.17 -1.37
CA ALA A 111 -20.51 12.36 -2.57
C ALA A 111 -20.81 13.83 -2.92
N ASP A 112 -20.94 14.69 -1.90
CA ASP A 112 -21.28 16.11 -2.07
C ASP A 112 -20.11 16.96 -2.58
N ALA A 113 -18.86 16.50 -2.37
CA ALA A 113 -17.65 17.19 -2.84
C ALA A 113 -17.21 16.74 -4.24
N ARG A 114 -17.87 15.72 -4.82
CA ARG A 114 -17.47 15.14 -6.11
C ARG A 114 -17.75 16.10 -7.26
N ASN A 115 -16.73 16.33 -8.06
CA ASN A 115 -16.81 17.05 -9.31
C ASN A 115 -17.35 16.12 -10.42
N PRO A 116 -18.53 16.41 -11.00
CA PRO A 116 -19.12 15.57 -12.05
C PRO A 116 -18.28 15.55 -13.34
N ASN A 117 -17.38 16.51 -13.51
CA ASN A 117 -16.48 16.56 -14.67
C ASN A 117 -15.25 15.69 -14.50
N GLN A 118 -14.97 15.15 -13.30
CA GLN A 118 -13.86 14.25 -13.04
C GLN A 118 -14.33 12.79 -12.98
N LYS A 119 -13.43 11.86 -13.29
CA LYS A 119 -13.70 10.43 -13.12
C LYS A 119 -13.56 10.05 -11.66
N PHE A 120 -14.27 8.99 -11.30
CA PHE A 120 -14.32 8.47 -9.96
C PHE A 120 -14.57 6.97 -10.06
N ILE A 121 -13.78 6.20 -9.32
CA ILE A 121 -14.00 4.77 -9.16
C ILE A 121 -14.63 4.56 -7.78
N SER A 122 -15.76 3.85 -7.75
CA SER A 122 -16.50 3.71 -6.50
C SER A 122 -15.73 2.85 -5.48
N PRO A 123 -15.93 3.08 -4.17
CA PRO A 123 -15.32 2.26 -3.14
C PRO A 123 -15.68 0.78 -3.26
N GLU A 124 -16.89 0.45 -3.73
CA GLU A 124 -17.31 -0.93 -3.95
C GLU A 124 -16.48 -1.60 -5.04
N GLU A 125 -16.25 -0.92 -6.17
CA GLU A 125 -15.43 -1.43 -7.27
C GLU A 125 -13.97 -1.61 -6.84
N LEU A 126 -13.42 -0.65 -6.09
CA LEU A 126 -12.06 -0.72 -5.53
C LEU A 126 -11.93 -1.90 -4.55
N ASN A 127 -12.83 -2.02 -3.57
CA ASN A 127 -12.83 -3.13 -2.62
C ASN A 127 -12.99 -4.48 -3.34
N GLY A 128 -13.89 -4.55 -4.32
CA GLY A 128 -14.09 -5.75 -5.14
C GLY A 128 -12.83 -6.18 -5.88
N ALA A 129 -12.14 -5.24 -6.53
CA ALA A 129 -10.89 -5.49 -7.24
C ALA A 129 -9.77 -5.96 -6.29
N TYR A 130 -9.59 -5.26 -5.16
CA TYR A 130 -8.50 -5.49 -4.22
C TYR A 130 -8.76 -6.55 -3.15
N SER A 131 -9.94 -7.17 -3.15
CA SER A 131 -10.23 -8.38 -2.37
C SER A 131 -9.41 -9.60 -2.84
N LYS A 132 -8.91 -9.56 -4.08
CA LYS A 132 -8.09 -10.62 -4.69
C LYS A 132 -6.60 -10.27 -4.59
N PRO A 133 -5.71 -11.27 -4.53
CA PRO A 133 -4.28 -11.01 -4.56
C PRO A 133 -3.84 -10.31 -5.85
N ILE A 134 -2.97 -9.30 -5.72
CA ILE A 134 -2.31 -8.64 -6.85
C ILE A 134 -1.06 -9.46 -7.20
N VAL A 135 -0.99 -9.96 -8.43
CA VAL A 135 0.15 -10.75 -8.92
C VAL A 135 0.93 -9.91 -9.91
N LEU A 136 2.21 -9.68 -9.61
CA LEU A 136 3.14 -8.87 -10.37
C LEU A 136 4.33 -9.72 -10.83
N ASP A 137 4.58 -9.76 -12.13
CA ASP A 137 5.72 -10.43 -12.73
C ASP A 137 6.84 -9.42 -13.01
N LEU A 138 8.04 -9.73 -12.51
CA LEU A 138 9.23 -8.93 -12.74
C LEU A 138 9.72 -9.14 -14.17
N SER A 139 9.99 -8.05 -14.88
CA SER A 139 10.59 -8.07 -16.21
C SER A 139 11.99 -8.71 -16.18
N PRO A 140 12.47 -9.30 -17.29
CA PRO A 140 13.79 -9.92 -17.35
C PRO A 140 14.95 -8.97 -17.00
N ASP A 141 14.82 -7.69 -17.34
CA ASP A 141 15.79 -6.63 -17.01
C ASP A 141 15.72 -6.15 -15.54
N LYS A 142 14.76 -6.67 -14.76
CA LYS A 142 14.50 -6.36 -13.36
C LYS A 142 14.15 -4.89 -13.09
N LYS A 143 13.66 -4.17 -14.10
CA LYS A 143 13.30 -2.75 -14.00
C LYS A 143 11.82 -2.49 -13.84
N GLN A 144 10.96 -3.46 -14.16
CA GLN A 144 9.52 -3.27 -14.18
C GLN A 144 8.78 -4.46 -13.56
N TYR A 145 7.76 -4.18 -12.76
CA TYR A 145 6.72 -5.13 -12.40
C TYR A 145 5.50 -4.91 -13.27
N THR A 146 4.97 -5.99 -13.83
CA THR A 146 3.73 -5.98 -14.62
C THR A 146 2.72 -6.93 -14.00
N GLY A 147 1.53 -6.41 -13.71
CA GLY A 147 0.43 -7.16 -13.15
C GLY A 147 -0.31 -8.00 -14.18
N LEU A 148 -1.06 -8.98 -13.68
CA LEU A 148 -2.09 -9.63 -14.47
C LEU A 148 -3.21 -8.64 -14.80
N LEU A 149 -3.93 -8.92 -15.89
CA LEU A 149 -5.13 -8.19 -16.25
C LEU A 149 -6.21 -8.46 -15.20
N ILE A 150 -6.77 -7.40 -14.62
CA ILE A 150 -7.82 -7.45 -13.61
C ILE A 150 -9.00 -6.57 -14.02
N GLY A 151 -10.17 -6.89 -13.47
CA GLY A 151 -11.36 -6.05 -13.58
C GLY A 151 -11.55 -5.22 -12.31
N MET A 152 -11.90 -3.95 -12.50
CA MET A 152 -12.29 -3.01 -11.45
C MET A 152 -13.58 -2.32 -11.90
N GLY A 153 -14.71 -2.89 -11.50
CA GLY A 153 -16.01 -2.52 -12.07
C GLY A 153 -16.04 -2.70 -13.59
N LYS A 154 -16.32 -1.62 -14.30
CA LYS A 154 -16.30 -1.57 -15.78
C LYS A 154 -14.90 -1.50 -16.41
N LEU A 155 -13.87 -1.23 -15.60
CA LEU A 155 -12.50 -1.04 -16.09
C LEU A 155 -11.79 -2.39 -16.19
N ILE A 156 -11.07 -2.59 -17.28
CA ILE A 156 -10.11 -3.68 -17.43
C ILE A 156 -8.74 -3.06 -17.54
N GLY A 157 -7.81 -3.50 -16.70
CA GLY A 157 -6.47 -2.94 -16.68
C GLY A 157 -5.49 -3.80 -15.92
N ARG A 158 -4.27 -3.29 -15.76
CA ARG A 158 -3.24 -3.98 -14.99
C ARG A 158 -2.40 -3.00 -14.20
N HIS A 159 -1.76 -3.53 -13.17
CA HIS A 159 -0.74 -2.77 -12.46
C HIS A 159 0.57 -2.73 -13.25
N ARG A 160 1.22 -1.57 -13.31
CA ARG A 160 2.55 -1.42 -13.88
C ARG A 160 3.37 -0.54 -12.97
N PHE A 161 4.54 -1.02 -12.56
CA PHE A 161 5.45 -0.28 -11.70
C PHE A 161 6.87 -0.37 -12.23
N VAL A 162 7.60 0.74 -12.21
CA VAL A 162 9.00 0.86 -12.59
C VAL A 162 9.82 1.14 -11.35
N LYS A 163 11.00 0.54 -11.27
CA LYS A 163 11.89 0.74 -10.12
C LYS A 163 12.37 2.19 -10.09
N ASP A 164 12.24 2.84 -8.93
CA ASP A 164 12.81 4.17 -8.76
C ASP A 164 14.35 4.05 -8.82
N SER A 165 14.98 4.84 -9.67
CA SER A 165 16.42 5.04 -9.66
C SER A 165 16.77 5.81 -8.40
N PHE A 166 17.61 5.23 -7.54
CA PHE A 166 18.22 5.97 -6.42
C PHE A 166 19.27 6.95 -6.93
#